data_AF-A0A075GL47-F1
#
_entry.id   AF-A0A075GL47-F1
#
_cell.length_a   1.000
_cell.length_b   1.000
_cell.length_c   1.000
_cell.angle_alpha   90.00
_cell.angle_beta   90.00
_cell.angle_gamma   90.00
#
_symmetry.space_group_name_H-M   'P 1'
#
loop_
_entity.id
_entity.type
_entity.pdbx_description
1 polymer ?
#
loop_
_entity_poly.entity_id
_entity_poly.type
_entity_poly.pdbx_seq_one_letter_code
_entity_poly.pdbx_strand_id
1 'polypeptide(L)' 'MAVGVIFLKPGENDTQEPHDSDEIYYILDGNGFLQINDKSHRIKKEEIYFVAKDVPHRFYGNTKNLSVLYFFGGSDS' A
#
# COMPACT_ATOMS: atom_id res chain seq x y z
N MET A 1 -12.77 5.68 -8.67
CA MET A 1 -11.71 6.67 -8.35
C MET A 1 -11.89 7.18 -6.94
N ALA A 2 -10.91 6.93 -6.09
CA ALA A 2 -10.82 7.49 -4.75
C ALA A 2 -9.34 7.73 -4.41
N VAL A 3 -9.09 8.61 -3.46
CA VAL A 3 -7.76 8.91 -2.93
C VAL A 3 -7.86 9.02 -1.43
N GLY A 4 -6.85 8.53 -0.71
CA GLY A 4 -6.81 8.64 0.74
C GLY A 4 -5.43 8.37 1.31
N VAL A 5 -5.34 8.37 2.63
CA VAL A 5 -4.10 8.10 3.35
C VAL A 5 -4.31 6.90 4.24
N ILE A 6 -3.41 5.93 4.12
CA ILE A 6 -3.23 4.86 5.10
C ILE A 6 -2.21 5.34 6.13
N PHE A 7 -2.53 5.13 7.40
CA PHE A 7 -1.63 5.41 8.51
C PHE A 7 -1.57 4.20 9.44
N LEU A 8 -0.40 3.57 9.55
CA LEU A 8 -0.17 2.42 10.41
C LEU A 8 0.82 2.76 11.52
N LYS A 9 0.44 2.51 12.76
CA LYS A 9 1.34 2.58 13.93
C LYS A 9 2.31 1.39 13.92
N PRO A 10 3.44 1.45 14.65
CA PRO A 10 4.36 0.33 14.77
C PRO A 10 3.64 -0.96 15.19
N GLY A 11 3.76 -2.02 14.39
CA GLY A 11 3.14 -3.33 14.64
C GLY A 11 1.63 -3.39 14.41
N GLU A 12 0.99 -2.32 13.92
CA GLU A 12 -0.41 -2.36 13.49
C GLU A 12 -0.53 -3.19 12.21
N ASN A 13 -1.54 -4.07 12.17
CA ASN A 13 -1.78 -4.89 10.99
C ASN A 13 -2.49 -4.07 9.93
N ASP A 14 -1.99 -4.13 8.71
CA ASP A 14 -2.77 -3.75 7.54
C ASP A 14 -3.87 -4.80 7.28
N THR A 15 -5.12 -4.34 7.17
CA THR A 15 -6.31 -5.18 6.99
C THR A 15 -6.87 -5.12 5.58
N GLN A 16 -6.13 -4.58 4.62
CA GLN A 16 -6.55 -4.57 3.22
C GLN A 16 -6.71 -5.99 2.70
N GLU A 17 -7.75 -6.18 1.89
CA GLU A 17 -8.05 -7.41 1.15
C GLU A 17 -7.99 -7.12 -0.35
N PRO A 18 -7.78 -8.13 -1.21
CA PRO A 18 -7.87 -7.96 -2.66
C PRO A 18 -9.19 -7.29 -3.07
N HIS A 19 -9.13 -6.38 -4.04
CA HIS A 19 -10.30 -5.62 -4.49
C HIS A 19 -10.28 -5.34 -6.00
N ASP A 20 -11.47 -5.07 -6.56
CA ASP A 20 -11.71 -4.81 -8.00
C ASP A 20 -11.33 -3.37 -8.42
N SER A 21 -10.18 -2.91 -7.99
CA SER A 21 -9.63 -1.60 -8.39
C SER A 21 -8.12 -1.68 -8.38
N ASP A 22 -7.50 -1.17 -9.44
CA ASP A 22 -6.06 -0.91 -9.42
C ASP A 22 -5.75 0.12 -8.34
N GLU A 23 -4.58 -0.02 -7.72
CA GLU A 23 -4.14 0.87 -6.66
C GLU A 23 -2.70 1.33 -6.87
N ILE A 24 -2.47 2.60 -6.63
CA ILE A 24 -1.14 3.19 -6.59
C ILE A 24 -0.86 3.66 -5.16
N TYR A 25 0.29 3.26 -4.62
CA TYR A 25 0.81 3.77 -3.36
C TYR A 25 1.97 4.73 -3.60
N TYR A 26 2.00 5.82 -2.85
CA TYR A 26 3.15 6.71 -2.70
C TYR A 26 3.55 6.80 -1.23
N ILE A 27 4.78 6.43 -0.91
CA ILE A 27 5.27 6.36 0.46
C ILE A 27 5.63 7.78 0.94
N LEU A 28 4.86 8.32 1.89
CA LEU A 28 5.09 9.65 2.44
C LEU A 28 6.21 9.65 3.47
N ASP A 29 6.16 8.71 4.42
CA ASP A 29 7.19 8.49 5.44
C ASP A 29 7.05 7.11 6.10
N GLY A 30 8.11 6.66 6.78
CA GLY A 30 8.12 5.43 7.58
C GLY A 30 9.07 4.36 7.05
N ASN A 31 8.86 3.12 7.49
CA ASN A 31 9.64 1.95 7.10
C ASN A 31 8.78 0.69 7.08
N GLY A 32 9.31 -0.38 6.49
CA GLY A 32 8.67 -1.69 6.51
C GLY A 32 8.78 -2.33 5.14
N PHE A 33 7.74 -3.10 4.81
CA PHE A 33 7.64 -3.79 3.55
C PHE A 33 6.21 -3.70 3.01
N LEU A 34 6.09 -3.67 1.69
CA LEU A 34 4.86 -3.91 0.97
C LEU A 34 4.95 -5.31 0.36
N GLN A 35 4.06 -6.20 0.75
CA GLN A 35 3.89 -7.48 0.09
C GLN A 35 2.95 -7.29 -1.11
N ILE A 36 3.33 -7.77 -2.29
CA ILE A 36 2.50 -7.82 -3.49
C ILE A 36 2.62 -9.24 -4.04
N ASN A 37 1.52 -10.01 -4.02
CA ASN A 37 1.57 -11.47 -4.15
C ASN A 37 2.60 -12.08 -3.16
N ASP A 38 3.45 -12.97 -3.64
CA ASP A 38 4.50 -13.61 -2.84
C ASP A 38 5.80 -12.81 -2.76
N LYS A 39 5.82 -11.56 -3.25
CA LYS A 39 7.01 -10.72 -3.29
C LYS A 39 6.95 -9.63 -2.23
N SER A 40 8.00 -9.55 -1.44
CA SER A 40 8.19 -8.51 -0.44
C SER A 40 9.09 -7.40 -0.97
N HIS A 41 8.56 -6.19 -1.00
CA HIS A 41 9.27 -4.98 -1.41
C HIS A 41 9.62 -4.16 -0.18
N ARG A 42 10.91 -3.84 0.00
CA ARG A 42 11.31 -2.92 1.07
C ARG A 42 10.96 -1.50 0.65
N ILE A 43 10.06 -0.87 1.39
CA ILE A 43 9.60 0.49 1.08
C ILE A 43 10.59 1.54 1.56
N LYS A 44 10.68 2.64 0.80
CA LYS A 44 11.34 3.87 1.18
C LYS A 44 10.44 5.06 0.86
N LYS A 45 10.65 6.15 1.60
CA LYS A 45 10.05 7.44 1.31
C LYS A 45 10.27 7.82 -0.16
N GLU A 46 9.23 8.41 -0.76
CA GLU A 46 9.17 8.86 -2.16
C GLU A 46 9.12 7.73 -3.22
N GLU A 47 9.09 6.45 -2.82
CA GLU A 47 8.84 5.36 -3.76
C GLU A 47 7.35 5.23 -4.11
N ILE A 48 7.10 4.78 -5.35
CA ILE A 48 5.76 4.50 -5.90
C ILE A 48 5.64 3.00 -6.14
N TYR A 49 4.48 2.45 -5.81
CA TYR A 49 4.11 1.06 -6.10
C TYR A 49 2.77 1.02 -6.85
N PHE A 50 2.68 0.15 -7.84
CA PHE A 50 1.43 -0.18 -8.51
C PHE A 50 1.01 -1.59 -8.12
N VAL A 51 -0.28 -1.74 -7.82
CA VAL A 51 -0.92 -3.01 -7.51
C VAL A 51 -2.12 -3.15 -8.44
N ALA A 52 -2.11 -4.19 -9.26
CA ALA A 52 -3.26 -4.49 -10.12
C ALA A 52 -4.46 -4.97 -9.28
N LYS A 53 -5.67 -4.75 -9.77
CA LYS A 53 -6.89 -5.29 -9.16
C LYS A 53 -6.79 -6.80 -8.89
N ASP A 54 -7.47 -7.24 -7.84
CA ASP A 54 -7.49 -8.63 -7.33
C ASP A 54 -6.13 -9.21 -6.89
N VAL A 55 -5.05 -8.41 -6.90
CA VAL A 55 -3.75 -8.84 -6.39
C VAL A 55 -3.74 -8.70 -4.86
N PRO A 56 -3.46 -9.79 -4.09
CA PRO A 56 -3.26 -9.69 -2.65
C PRO A 56 -2.03 -8.84 -2.34
N HIS A 57 -2.23 -7.86 -1.45
CA HIS A 57 -1.19 -6.95 -1.02
C HIS A 57 -1.45 -6.46 0.40
N ARG A 58 -0.37 -6.11 1.12
CA ARG A 58 -0.44 -5.50 2.45
C ARG A 58 0.88 -4.89 2.87
N PHE A 59 0.83 -3.84 3.67
CA PHE A 59 1.97 -3.32 4.41
C PHE A 59 2.23 -4.13 5.68
N TYR A 60 3.51 -4.33 6.02
CA TYR A 60 3.88 -5.03 7.25
C TYR A 60 5.29 -4.68 7.73
N GLY A 61 5.59 -5.06 8.99
CA GLY A 61 6.93 -4.99 9.57
C GLY A 61 7.43 -3.57 9.85
N ASN A 62 6.55 -2.57 9.86
CA ASN A 62 6.90 -1.20 10.22
C ASN A 62 7.21 -1.11 11.72
N THR A 63 8.34 -0.47 12.03
CA THR A 63 8.75 -0.17 13.41
C THR A 63 8.59 1.31 13.75
N LYS A 64 8.31 2.13 12.74
CA LYS A 64 7.91 3.54 12.85
C LYS A 64 6.47 3.69 12.36
N ASN A 65 5.87 4.86 12.60
CA ASN A 65 4.63 5.23 11.92
C ASN A 65 4.87 5.19 10.41
N LEU A 66 3.98 4.52 9.68
CA LEU A 66 3.98 4.46 8.23
C LEU A 66 2.81 5.28 7.72
N SER A 67 3.07 6.23 6.82
CA SER A 67 2.05 7.02 6.14
C SER A 67 2.19 6.84 4.62
N VAL A 68 1.08 6.49 3.98
CA VAL A 68 1.05 6.14 2.56
C VAL A 68 -0.15 6.84 1.92
N LEU A 69 0.09 7.55 0.82
CA LEU A 69 -0.98 8.05 -0.03
C LEU A 69 -1.39 6.94 -1.00
N TYR A 70 -2.67 6.64 -1.08
CA TYR A 70 -3.20 5.66 -2.04
C TYR A 70 -4.14 6.32 -3.05
N PHE A 71 -4.18 5.75 -4.26
CA PHE A 71 -5.08 6.14 -5.34
C PHE A 71 -5.74 4.89 -5.92
N PHE A 72 -7.05 4.80 -5.86
CA PHE A 72 -7.80 3.78 -6.60
C PHE A 72 -8.14 4.25 -8.00
N GLY A 73 -7.92 3.36 -8.97
CA GLY A 73 -8.28 3.52 -10.37
C GLY A 73 -9.76 3.86 -10.59
N GLY A 74 -10.06 4.38 -11.78
CA GLY A 74 -11.41 4.44 -12.31
C GLY A 74 -11.82 3.08 -12.86
N SER A 75 -13.11 2.92 -13.15
CA SER A 75 -13.56 1.81 -14.00
C SER A 75 -12.86 1.89 -15.36
N ASP A 76 -12.42 0.74 -15.88
CA ASP A 76 -11.94 0.62 -17.26
C ASP A 76 -13.00 1.22 -18.21
N SER A 77 -12.56 2.10 -19.13
CA SER A 77 -13.44 2.77 -20.11
C SER A 77 -13.83 1.85 -21.26
#